data_AF-A0A0K8T016-F1
#
_entry.id   AF-A0A0K8T016-F1
#
_cell.length_a   1.000
_cell.length_b   1.000
_cell.length_c   1.000
_cell.angle_alpha   90.00
_cell.angle_beta   90.00
_cell.angle_gamma   90.00
#
_symmetry.space_group_name_H-M   'P 1'
#
loop_
_entity.id
_entity.type
_entity.pdbx_description
1 polymer ?
#
loop_
_entity_poly.entity_id
_entity_poly.type
_entity_poly.pdbx_seq_one_letter_code
_entity_poly.pdbx_strand_id
1 'polypeptide(L)'
;MSNGLKLLSGYGSEEEDAEEKQRLPLPDSLKENFPPPFEDEVIDDPEQHDGRSRRYPHQRGNWNSIVYIPYQRDVPFDLLCDQIIDHCNPTVALKKIQEPHVSLTRTFVLLYHWIDSFVSSVKGSLQTFSRFDLQFDGLKVYCNEDNSRTFLALTVGFGKMEIYKTVQLLDKVLGEYKLHPFYDEASFHMSIVWALGNKKTELESMIPELNKIFDASLNDNLDLTIPITNYICKIGHKIYNLKLL
;
A
#
# COMPACT_ATOMS: atom_id res chain seq x y z
N MET A 1 16.29 -44.29 -43.05
CA MET A 1 17.52 -43.96 -43.83
C MET A 1 17.12 -42.97 -44.89
N SER A 2 17.26 -41.66 -44.64
CA SER A 2 18.48 -40.86 -44.78
C SER A 2 18.48 -40.11 -46.11
N ASN A 3 18.21 -38.81 -45.99
CA ASN A 3 18.84 -37.67 -46.64
C ASN A 3 19.01 -37.64 -48.16
N GLY A 4 18.30 -36.69 -48.76
CA GLY A 4 18.74 -35.89 -49.90
C GLY A 4 18.56 -34.39 -49.60
N LEU A 5 19.42 -33.84 -48.75
CA LEU A 5 19.56 -32.40 -48.49
C LEU A 5 20.33 -31.72 -49.63
N LYS A 6 19.82 -30.59 -50.12
CA LYS A 6 20.49 -29.38 -50.66
C LYS A 6 19.45 -28.65 -51.53
N LEU A 7 19.16 -27.35 -51.43
CA LEU A 7 20.00 -26.20 -51.08
C LEU A 7 19.09 -25.04 -50.63
N LEU A 8 19.58 -24.26 -49.67
CA LEU A 8 19.08 -22.94 -49.26
C LEU A 8 19.14 -21.94 -50.42
N SER A 9 18.06 -21.20 -50.67
CA SER A 9 18.09 -19.75 -50.97
C SER A 9 16.68 -19.19 -51.12
N GLY A 10 16.30 -18.23 -50.27
CA GLY A 10 15.09 -17.42 -50.48
C GLY A 10 14.45 -16.93 -49.19
N TYR A 11 15.08 -15.94 -48.55
CA TYR A 11 14.43 -15.08 -47.57
C TYR A 11 13.26 -14.35 -48.26
N GLY A 12 12.07 -14.38 -47.65
CA GLY A 12 10.91 -13.58 -48.03
C GLY A 12 9.85 -13.68 -46.94
N SER A 13 9.80 -12.66 -46.08
CA SER A 13 8.82 -12.44 -45.03
C SER A 13 7.44 -12.14 -45.64
N GLU A 14 6.44 -12.97 -45.35
CA GLU A 14 5.03 -12.61 -45.55
C GLU A 14 4.43 -12.30 -44.17
N GLU A 15 4.15 -11.01 -43.97
CA GLU A 15 3.46 -10.45 -42.82
C GLU A 15 1.98 -10.85 -42.90
N GLU A 16 1.44 -11.43 -41.82
CA GLU A 16 0.00 -11.65 -41.68
C GLU A 16 -0.68 -10.32 -41.36
N ASP A 17 -1.39 -9.75 -42.33
CA ASP A 17 -2.23 -8.56 -42.18
C ASP A 17 -3.36 -8.80 -41.16
N ALA A 18 -3.37 -8.00 -40.09
CA ALA A 18 -4.46 -7.94 -39.13
C ALA A 18 -5.64 -7.14 -39.70
N GLU A 19 -6.75 -7.81 -40.02
CA GLU A 19 -7.99 -7.13 -40.40
C GLU A 19 -8.49 -6.19 -39.27
N GLU A 20 -8.47 -4.88 -39.54
CA GLU A 20 -9.08 -3.85 -38.71
C GLU A 20 -10.60 -4.10 -38.57
N LYS A 21 -11.03 -4.56 -37.39
CA LYS A 21 -12.44 -4.52 -37.02
C LYS A 21 -12.91 -3.07 -36.94
N GLN A 22 -13.58 -2.60 -38.00
CA GLN A 22 -14.20 -1.28 -38.04
C GLN A 22 -15.18 -1.13 -36.87
N ARG A 23 -14.88 -0.19 -35.97
CA ARG A 23 -15.79 0.20 -34.89
C ARG A 23 -17.02 0.85 -35.51
N LEU A 24 -18.22 0.41 -35.10
CA LEU A 24 -19.46 1.05 -35.49
C LEU A 24 -19.46 2.51 -35.00
N PRO A 25 -19.88 3.47 -35.84
CA PRO A 25 -19.95 4.87 -35.45
C PRO A 25 -21.00 5.04 -34.34
N LEU A 26 -20.70 5.89 -33.36
CA LEU A 26 -21.63 6.20 -32.26
C LEU A 26 -22.93 6.81 -32.84
N PRO A 27 -24.12 6.25 -32.54
CA PRO A 27 -25.40 6.84 -32.91
C PRO A 27 -25.50 8.28 -32.42
N ASP A 28 -26.01 9.18 -33.26
CA ASP A 28 -26.11 10.61 -32.94
C ASP A 28 -26.98 10.87 -31.68
N SER A 29 -27.95 10.00 -31.40
CA SER A 29 -28.79 10.03 -30.19
C SER A 29 -28.02 9.82 -28.87
N LEU A 30 -26.83 9.24 -28.92
CA LEU A 30 -25.95 9.05 -27.76
C LEU A 30 -24.94 10.20 -27.59
N LYS A 31 -24.72 11.03 -28.61
CA LYS A 31 -23.77 12.16 -28.53
C LYS A 31 -24.30 13.33 -27.71
N GLU A 32 -25.62 13.51 -27.66
CA GLU A 32 -26.25 14.62 -26.90
C GLU A 32 -26.39 14.32 -25.40
N ASN A 33 -26.39 13.04 -25.00
CA ASN A 33 -26.59 12.60 -23.61
C ASN A 33 -25.31 12.17 -22.88
N PHE A 34 -24.22 11.98 -23.62
CA PHE A 34 -22.91 11.69 -23.06
C PHE A 34 -21.98 12.83 -23.46
N PRO A 35 -21.66 13.77 -22.56
CA PRO A 35 -20.59 14.73 -22.85
C PRO A 35 -19.33 13.94 -23.27
N PRO A 36 -18.50 14.50 -24.17
CA PRO A 36 -17.23 13.86 -24.52
C PRO A 36 -16.49 13.49 -23.23
N PRO A 37 -15.69 12.39 -23.22
CA PRO A 37 -14.87 12.08 -22.07
C PRO A 37 -14.14 13.37 -21.68
N PHE A 38 -14.40 13.89 -20.49
CA PHE A 38 -13.57 14.93 -19.92
C PHE A 38 -12.17 14.31 -19.80
N GLU A 39 -11.30 14.61 -20.76
CA GLU A 39 -9.86 14.34 -20.71
C GLU A 39 -9.23 15.33 -19.74
N ASP A 40 -9.69 15.36 -18.48
CA ASP A 40 -8.87 15.89 -17.42
C ASP A 40 -7.90 14.76 -17.05
N GLU A 41 -6.88 14.54 -17.90
CA GLU A 41 -5.67 13.87 -17.44
C GLU A 41 -5.09 14.74 -16.32
N VAL A 42 -5.40 14.37 -15.07
CA VAL A 42 -4.81 15.01 -13.90
C VAL A 42 -3.31 14.69 -13.94
N ILE A 43 -2.51 15.65 -14.42
CA ILE A 43 -1.05 15.57 -14.42
C ILE A 43 -0.59 15.55 -12.95
N ASP A 44 0.07 14.48 -12.55
CA ASP A 44 0.59 14.28 -11.18
C ASP A 44 1.80 15.19 -10.95
N ASP A 45 1.63 16.21 -10.11
CA ASP A 45 2.70 17.12 -9.69
C ASP A 45 3.40 16.56 -8.44
N PRO A 46 4.68 16.11 -8.54
CA PRO A 46 5.39 15.56 -7.40
C PRO A 46 5.56 16.55 -6.24
N GLU A 47 5.58 17.86 -6.49
CA GLU A 47 5.73 18.88 -5.44
C GLU A 47 4.52 18.92 -4.50
N GLN A 48 3.33 18.62 -5.01
CA GLN A 48 2.09 18.48 -4.21
C GLN A 48 2.09 17.24 -3.31
N HIS A 49 3.08 16.37 -3.49
CA HIS A 49 3.18 15.10 -2.80
C HIS A 49 4.58 14.90 -2.20
N ASP A 50 5.27 15.95 -1.75
CA ASP A 50 6.59 15.83 -1.08
C ASP A 50 7.70 15.16 -1.94
N GLY A 51 7.59 15.29 -3.27
CA GLY A 51 8.47 14.64 -4.26
C GLY A 51 8.02 13.23 -4.63
N ARG A 52 6.82 12.80 -4.24
CA ARG A 52 6.26 11.49 -4.59
C ARG A 52 5.65 11.56 -5.99
N SER A 53 6.18 10.78 -6.92
CA SER A 53 5.53 10.52 -8.21
C SER A 53 4.69 9.24 -8.15
N ARG A 54 3.47 9.27 -8.71
CA ARG A 54 2.62 8.10 -8.91
C ARG A 54 3.13 7.30 -10.11
N ARG A 55 3.26 5.99 -9.92
CA ARG A 55 3.73 5.07 -10.99
C ARG A 55 2.68 4.83 -12.09
N TYR A 56 1.40 5.04 -11.79
CA TYR A 56 0.29 4.85 -12.74
C TYR A 56 -0.74 5.98 -12.62
N PRO A 57 -1.24 6.52 -13.74
CA PRO A 57 -2.32 7.52 -13.73
C PRO A 57 -3.64 6.90 -13.27
N HIS A 58 -4.55 7.73 -12.75
CA HIS A 58 -5.88 7.28 -12.37
C HIS A 58 -6.66 6.81 -13.61
N GLN A 59 -7.21 5.59 -13.56
CA GLN A 59 -8.15 5.10 -14.57
C GLN A 59 -9.57 5.13 -14.00
N ARG A 60 -10.52 5.72 -14.73
CA ARG A 60 -11.91 5.83 -14.29
C ARG A 60 -12.50 4.44 -14.04
N GLY A 61 -12.98 4.20 -12.82
CA GLY A 61 -13.53 2.91 -12.38
C GLY A 61 -12.56 2.06 -11.54
N ASN A 62 -11.28 2.44 -11.49
CA ASN A 62 -10.26 1.81 -10.66
C ASN A 62 -10.08 2.60 -9.36
N TRP A 63 -10.45 1.99 -8.24
CA TRP A 63 -10.37 2.62 -6.92
C TRP A 63 -9.20 2.03 -6.14
N ASN A 64 -8.14 2.82 -5.94
CA ASN A 64 -7.02 2.46 -5.08
C ASN A 64 -7.53 2.23 -3.66
N SER A 65 -7.27 1.04 -3.15
CA SER A 65 -7.88 0.52 -1.94
C SER A 65 -6.84 -0.13 -1.03
N ILE A 66 -7.07 -0.02 0.28
CA ILE A 66 -6.22 -0.61 1.31
C ILE A 66 -7.04 -0.86 2.58
N VAL A 67 -6.74 -1.94 3.29
CA VAL A 67 -7.22 -2.19 4.65
C VAL A 67 -6.06 -2.05 5.64
N TYR A 68 -6.26 -1.30 6.72
CA TYR A 68 -5.21 -1.00 7.70
C TYR A 68 -5.78 -0.72 9.09
N ILE A 69 -4.90 -0.78 10.09
CA ILE A 69 -5.13 -0.28 11.45
C ILE A 69 -4.61 1.17 11.50
N PRO A 70 -5.45 2.18 11.75
CA PRO A 70 -4.99 3.56 11.89
C PRO A 70 -4.29 3.77 13.23
N TYR A 71 -3.30 4.65 13.25
CA TYR A 71 -2.74 5.19 14.49
C TYR A 71 -2.97 6.70 14.54
N GLN A 72 -3.49 7.17 15.67
CA GLN A 72 -3.70 8.59 15.90
C GLN A 72 -2.45 9.17 16.56
N ARG A 73 -1.79 10.10 15.85
CA ARG A 73 -0.62 10.82 16.37
C ARG A 73 -0.99 11.65 17.59
N ASP A 74 -0.11 11.66 18.56
CA ASP A 74 -0.14 12.53 19.72
C ASP A 74 1.20 13.25 19.92
N VAL A 75 1.29 14.08 20.96
CA VAL A 75 2.49 14.88 21.24
C VAL A 75 3.70 13.99 21.58
N PRO A 76 3.61 12.98 22.47
CA PRO A 76 4.72 12.06 22.72
C PRO A 76 5.23 11.35 21.46
N PHE A 77 4.33 10.87 20.59
CA PHE A 77 4.72 10.23 19.33
C PHE A 77 5.47 11.20 18.40
N ASP A 78 4.97 12.44 18.29
CA ASP A 78 5.60 13.45 17.45
C ASP A 78 6.98 13.86 17.97
N LEU A 79 7.16 13.88 19.30
CA LEU A 79 8.44 14.13 19.95
C LEU A 79 9.45 13.01 19.67
N LEU A 80 9.04 11.74 19.76
CA LEU A 80 9.87 10.60 19.34
C LEU A 80 10.33 10.78 17.89
N CYS A 81 9.41 11.12 16.99
CA CYS A 81 9.74 11.34 15.58
C CYS A 81 10.73 12.48 15.40
N ASP A 82 10.56 13.60 16.11
CA ASP A 82 11.49 14.73 16.05
C ASP A 82 12.89 14.35 16.55
N GLN A 83 12.99 13.65 17.68
CA GLN A 83 14.28 13.18 18.22
C GLN A 83 15.00 12.23 17.26
N ILE A 84 14.27 11.33 16.59
CA ILE A 84 14.84 10.45 15.56
C ILE A 84 15.33 11.27 14.36
N ILE A 85 14.52 12.21 13.88
CA ILE A 85 14.88 13.07 12.74
C ILE A 85 16.15 13.88 13.05
N ASP A 86 16.20 14.49 14.23
CA ASP A 86 17.34 15.28 14.68
C ASP A 86 18.61 14.42 14.81
N HIS A 87 18.49 13.20 15.34
CA HIS A 87 19.62 12.28 15.45
C HIS A 87 20.17 11.81 14.10
N CYS A 88 19.29 11.61 13.11
CA CYS A 88 19.70 11.18 11.77
C CYS A 88 20.25 12.31 10.89
N ASN A 89 20.01 13.57 11.25
CA ASN A 89 20.51 14.72 10.49
C ASN A 89 22.02 14.96 10.75
N PRO A 90 22.79 15.38 9.73
CA PRO A 90 22.41 15.60 8.32
C PRO A 90 22.55 14.33 7.44
N THR A 91 22.90 13.18 8.01
CA THR A 91 23.21 11.93 7.28
C THR A 91 22.03 11.44 6.44
N VAL A 92 20.82 11.45 7.01
CA VAL A 92 19.58 11.06 6.33
C VAL A 92 18.50 12.09 6.63
N ALA A 93 18.06 12.80 5.58
CA ALA A 93 16.95 13.75 5.67
C ALA A 93 15.62 12.99 5.78
N LEU A 94 15.15 12.81 7.02
CA LEU A 94 13.91 12.14 7.33
C LEU A 94 12.72 13.11 7.38
N LYS A 95 11.54 12.62 7.02
CA LYS A 95 10.25 13.31 7.14
C LYS A 95 9.26 12.46 7.94
N LYS A 96 8.40 13.09 8.75
CA LYS A 96 7.31 12.38 9.47
C LYS A 96 6.29 11.77 8.52
N ILE A 97 5.76 10.62 8.88
CA ILE A 97 4.58 10.04 8.23
C ILE A 97 3.33 10.78 8.72
N GLN A 98 2.52 11.28 7.77
CA GLN A 98 1.33 12.07 8.11
C GLN A 98 0.20 11.22 8.69
N GLU A 99 -0.04 10.04 8.11
CA GLU A 99 -1.07 9.08 8.53
C GLU A 99 -0.40 7.73 8.87
N PRO A 100 0.20 7.56 10.07
CA PRO A 100 0.78 6.29 10.47
C PRO A 100 -0.28 5.20 10.58
N HIS A 101 0.05 4.01 10.10
CA HIS A 101 -0.86 2.87 10.10
C HIS A 101 -0.10 1.55 10.02
N VAL A 102 -0.75 0.46 10.42
CA VAL A 102 -0.31 -0.92 10.15
C VAL A 102 -1.16 -1.48 9.01
N SER A 103 -0.51 -1.78 7.89
CA SER A 103 -1.19 -2.35 6.71
C SER A 103 -1.61 -3.80 6.94
N LEU A 104 -2.86 -4.12 6.56
CA LEU A 104 -3.43 -5.46 6.59
C LEU A 104 -3.62 -6.05 5.18
N THR A 105 -3.50 -5.21 4.15
CA THR A 105 -3.47 -5.61 2.74
C THR A 105 -2.32 -4.89 2.03
N ARG A 106 -1.94 -5.37 0.84
CA ARG A 106 -1.27 -4.51 -0.14
C ARG A 106 -2.24 -3.41 -0.60
N THR A 107 -1.73 -2.40 -1.29
CA THR A 107 -2.64 -1.54 -2.07
C THR A 107 -3.16 -2.36 -3.24
N PHE A 108 -4.48 -2.34 -3.44
CA PHE A 108 -5.14 -3.03 -4.54
C PHE A 108 -6.10 -2.10 -5.26
N VAL A 109 -6.47 -2.46 -6.48
CA VAL A 109 -7.46 -1.71 -7.26
C VAL A 109 -8.77 -2.47 -7.21
N LEU A 110 -9.83 -1.81 -6.73
CA LEU A 110 -11.17 -2.38 -6.70
C LEU A 110 -12.07 -1.68 -7.72
N LEU A 111 -12.86 -2.47 -8.46
CA LEU A 111 -13.83 -1.94 -9.42
C LEU A 111 -15.06 -1.41 -8.69
N TYR A 112 -15.63 -0.30 -9.20
CA TYR A 112 -16.76 0.38 -8.56
C TYR A 112 -17.92 -0.57 -8.18
N HIS A 113 -18.30 -1.46 -9.09
CA HIS A 113 -19.43 -2.38 -8.91
C HIS A 113 -19.14 -3.51 -7.90
N TRP A 114 -17.89 -3.70 -7.48
CA TRP A 114 -17.50 -4.67 -6.44
C TRP A 114 -17.39 -4.06 -5.04
N ILE A 115 -17.43 -2.73 -4.91
CA ILE A 115 -17.17 -2.06 -3.63
C ILE A 115 -18.15 -2.53 -2.54
N ASP A 116 -19.45 -2.49 -2.80
CA ASP A 116 -20.45 -2.79 -1.78
C ASP A 116 -20.45 -4.27 -1.38
N SER A 117 -20.27 -5.18 -2.35
CA SER A 117 -20.17 -6.62 -2.06
C SER A 117 -18.89 -6.96 -1.31
N PHE A 118 -17.77 -6.34 -1.67
CA PHE A 118 -16.47 -6.53 -1.02
C PHE A 118 -16.54 -6.08 0.45
N VAL A 119 -16.98 -4.84 0.69
CA VAL A 119 -17.09 -4.29 2.05
C VAL A 119 -18.06 -5.12 2.90
N SER A 120 -19.17 -5.57 2.32
CA SER A 120 -20.14 -6.42 3.03
C SER A 120 -19.55 -7.79 3.39
N SER A 121 -18.81 -8.42 2.47
CA SER A 121 -18.12 -9.69 2.70
C SER A 121 -17.08 -9.56 3.82
N VAL A 122 -16.26 -8.50 3.79
CA VAL A 122 -15.26 -8.25 4.85
C VAL A 122 -15.95 -8.01 6.20
N LYS A 123 -16.97 -7.14 6.26
CA LYS A 123 -17.71 -6.85 7.50
C LYS A 123 -18.34 -8.09 8.12
N GLY A 124 -18.99 -8.93 7.31
CA GLY A 124 -19.60 -10.17 7.77
C GLY A 124 -18.57 -11.14 8.32
N SER A 125 -17.44 -11.28 7.63
CA SER A 125 -16.35 -12.17 8.02
C SER A 125 -15.68 -11.75 9.34
N LEU A 126 -15.54 -10.44 9.57
CA LEU A 126 -14.95 -9.88 10.79
C LEU A 126 -15.83 -9.99 12.05
N GLN A 127 -17.12 -10.33 11.93
CA GLN A 127 -17.98 -10.53 13.11
C GLN A 127 -17.57 -11.73 13.99
N THR A 128 -16.59 -12.52 13.54
CA THR A 128 -16.01 -13.64 14.29
C THR A 128 -14.75 -13.25 15.08
N PHE A 129 -14.27 -12.01 14.95
CA PHE A 129 -13.05 -11.51 15.55
C PHE A 129 -13.35 -10.59 16.72
N SER A 130 -12.86 -10.94 17.89
CA SER A 130 -12.93 -10.09 19.08
C SER A 130 -11.94 -8.92 18.97
N ARG A 131 -12.28 -7.83 19.66
CA ARG A 131 -11.33 -6.73 19.94
C ARG A 131 -10.12 -7.23 20.71
N PHE A 132 -8.99 -6.59 20.49
CA PHE A 132 -7.71 -6.92 21.13
C PHE A 132 -6.83 -5.67 21.19
N ASP A 133 -5.76 -5.71 21.97
CA ASP A 133 -4.76 -4.64 22.01
C ASP A 133 -3.56 -4.99 21.14
N LEU A 134 -2.96 -3.97 20.54
CA LEU A 134 -1.75 -4.07 19.76
C LEU A 134 -0.64 -3.26 20.43
N GLN A 135 0.58 -3.82 20.45
CA GLN A 135 1.76 -3.09 20.93
C GLN A 135 2.95 -3.33 20.01
N PHE A 136 3.90 -2.40 20.05
CA PHE A 136 5.11 -2.42 19.26
C PHE A 136 6.33 -2.80 20.11
N ASP A 137 7.31 -3.47 19.51
CA ASP A 137 8.44 -4.05 20.25
C ASP A 137 9.83 -3.60 19.77
N GLY A 138 9.91 -2.80 18.69
CA GLY A 138 11.19 -2.28 18.25
C GLY A 138 11.14 -1.50 16.94
N LEU A 139 12.31 -0.99 16.55
CA LEU A 139 12.50 -0.27 15.29
C LEU A 139 13.09 -1.19 14.22
N LYS A 140 12.62 -1.03 12.98
CA LYS A 140 13.17 -1.71 11.80
C LYS A 140 13.11 -0.81 10.57
N VAL A 141 14.11 -0.98 9.71
CA VAL A 141 14.22 -0.25 8.44
C VAL A 141 13.59 -1.07 7.31
N TYR A 142 12.78 -0.41 6.49
CA TYR A 142 12.11 -0.98 5.32
C TYR A 142 12.41 -0.13 4.08
N CYS A 143 12.46 -0.76 2.92
CA CYS A 143 12.41 -0.08 1.63
C CYS A 143 11.14 -0.47 0.90
N ASN A 144 10.60 0.43 0.10
CA ASN A 144 9.59 0.03 -0.87
C ASN A 144 10.20 -0.84 -1.98
N GLU A 145 9.33 -1.51 -2.75
CA GLU A 145 9.71 -2.52 -3.73
C GLU A 145 10.71 -2.03 -4.80
N ASP A 146 10.66 -0.76 -5.17
CA ASP A 146 11.57 -0.15 -6.16
C ASP A 146 12.78 0.58 -5.53
N ASN A 147 12.92 0.52 -4.19
CA ASN A 147 13.97 1.20 -3.42
C ASN A 147 14.03 2.73 -3.62
N SER A 148 12.95 3.35 -4.10
CA SER A 148 12.86 4.81 -4.21
C SER A 148 12.62 5.50 -2.87
N ARG A 149 12.27 4.74 -1.82
CA ARG A 149 12.01 5.26 -0.46
C ARG A 149 12.46 4.27 0.60
N THR A 150 12.96 4.82 1.69
CA THR A 150 13.26 4.09 2.92
C THR A 150 12.40 4.59 4.07
N PHE A 151 11.92 3.68 4.90
CA PHE A 151 11.05 3.92 6.03
C PHE A 151 11.70 3.38 7.29
N LEU A 152 11.62 4.14 8.38
CA LEU A 152 11.83 3.61 9.72
C LEU A 152 10.45 3.33 10.31
N ALA A 153 10.27 2.14 10.84
CA ALA A 153 8.98 1.67 11.32
C ALA A 153 9.09 0.95 12.67
N LEU A 154 7.99 1.00 13.41
CA LEU A 154 7.78 0.24 14.63
C LEU A 154 7.25 -1.15 14.27
N THR A 155 7.89 -2.21 14.73
CA THR A 155 7.45 -3.59 14.51
C THR A 155 6.36 -3.98 15.51
N VAL A 156 5.36 -4.73 15.04
CA VAL A 156 4.30 -5.24 15.91
C VAL A 156 4.83 -6.44 16.70
N GLY A 157 4.79 -6.32 18.03
CA GLY A 157 5.10 -7.40 18.97
C GLY A 157 3.84 -8.12 19.44
N PHE A 158 3.04 -7.44 20.26
CA PHE A 158 1.77 -7.97 20.81
C PHE A 158 0.60 -7.71 19.85
N GLY A 159 -0.36 -8.65 19.77
CA GLY A 159 -1.49 -8.60 18.82
C GLY A 159 -1.17 -9.15 17.42
N LYS A 160 0.05 -9.67 17.22
CA LYS A 160 0.54 -10.17 15.93
C LYS A 160 -0.27 -11.37 15.41
N MET A 161 -0.70 -12.26 16.30
CA MET A 161 -1.47 -13.46 15.92
C MET A 161 -2.88 -13.12 15.47
N GLU A 162 -3.50 -12.14 16.12
CA GLU A 162 -4.81 -11.59 15.79
C GLU A 162 -4.77 -10.91 14.43
N ILE A 163 -3.76 -10.06 14.19
CA ILE A 163 -3.52 -9.47 12.86
C ILE A 163 -3.33 -10.56 11.81
N TYR A 164 -2.49 -11.56 12.08
CA TYR A 164 -2.21 -12.61 11.12
C TYR A 164 -3.49 -13.36 10.70
N LYS A 165 -4.36 -13.70 11.66
CA LYS A 165 -5.67 -14.31 11.38
C LYS A 165 -6.56 -13.38 10.55
N THR A 166 -6.55 -12.08 10.85
CA THR A 166 -7.30 -11.07 10.07
C THR A 166 -6.79 -11.02 8.63
N VAL A 167 -5.47 -11.02 8.43
CA VAL A 167 -4.85 -11.02 7.10
C VAL A 167 -5.23 -12.28 6.32
N GLN A 168 -5.17 -13.46 6.93
CA GLN A 168 -5.61 -14.70 6.28
C GLN A 168 -7.09 -14.65 5.86
N LEU A 169 -7.93 -13.99 6.65
CA LEU A 169 -9.33 -13.78 6.31
C LEU A 169 -9.48 -12.79 5.15
N LEU A 170 -8.76 -11.67 5.19
CA LEU A 170 -8.76 -10.66 4.13
C LEU A 170 -8.24 -11.24 2.82
N ASP A 171 -7.19 -12.06 2.85
CA ASP A 171 -6.64 -12.75 1.68
C ASP A 171 -7.66 -13.70 1.03
N LYS A 172 -8.48 -14.39 1.82
CA LYS A 172 -9.58 -15.20 1.28
C LYS A 172 -10.60 -14.34 0.55
N VAL A 173 -11.03 -13.23 1.15
CA VAL A 173 -11.98 -12.31 0.51
C VAL A 173 -11.35 -11.70 -0.75
N LEU A 174 -10.11 -11.20 -0.69
CA LEU A 174 -9.39 -10.68 -1.85
C LEU A 174 -9.31 -11.70 -2.99
N GLY A 175 -9.10 -12.98 -2.67
CA GLY A 175 -9.10 -14.08 -3.62
C GLY A 175 -10.41 -14.24 -4.39
N GLU A 176 -11.57 -13.98 -3.79
CA GLU A 176 -12.88 -14.01 -4.45
C GLU A 176 -12.96 -12.97 -5.59
N TYR A 177 -12.21 -11.88 -5.47
CA TYR A 177 -12.12 -10.79 -6.45
C TYR A 177 -10.87 -10.90 -7.35
N LYS A 178 -10.14 -12.03 -7.29
CA LYS A 178 -8.87 -12.26 -8.02
C LYS A 178 -7.80 -11.21 -7.71
N LEU A 179 -7.82 -10.66 -6.50
CA LEU A 179 -6.82 -9.71 -6.02
C LEU A 179 -5.66 -10.42 -5.32
N HIS A 180 -4.50 -9.77 -5.29
CA HIS A 180 -3.32 -10.35 -4.67
C HIS A 180 -3.46 -10.45 -3.14
N PRO A 181 -2.98 -11.54 -2.53
CA PRO A 181 -2.90 -11.67 -1.08
C PRO A 181 -1.82 -10.73 -0.50
N PHE A 182 -1.68 -10.76 0.82
CA PHE A 182 -0.61 -10.06 1.53
C PHE A 182 0.80 -10.57 1.15
N TYR A 183 1.83 -9.98 1.74
CA TYR A 183 3.22 -10.41 1.53
C TYR A 183 3.45 -11.81 2.13
N ASP A 184 4.17 -12.68 1.39
CA ASP A 184 4.46 -14.06 1.82
C ASP A 184 5.18 -14.09 3.18
N GLU A 185 6.20 -13.24 3.32
CA GLU A 185 6.83 -12.94 4.60
C GLU A 185 6.14 -11.75 5.27
N ALA A 186 5.05 -12.03 5.97
CA ALA A 186 4.27 -11.01 6.66
C ALA A 186 5.09 -10.31 7.77
N SER A 187 5.46 -9.06 7.53
CA SER A 187 6.07 -8.18 8.51
C SER A 187 5.12 -7.03 8.84
N PHE A 188 4.41 -7.15 9.96
CA PHE A 188 3.50 -6.10 10.43
C PHE A 188 4.28 -5.00 11.14
N HIS A 189 4.12 -3.77 10.64
CA HIS A 189 4.84 -2.61 11.12
C HIS A 189 4.05 -1.35 10.87
N MET A 190 4.38 -0.29 11.61
CA MET A 190 3.88 1.06 11.41
C MET A 190 5.04 1.99 11.06
N SER A 191 5.07 2.49 9.82
CA SER A 191 6.07 3.50 9.42
C SER A 191 5.82 4.80 10.17
N ILE A 192 6.87 5.37 10.76
CA ILE A 192 6.81 6.61 11.55
C ILE A 192 7.52 7.77 10.85
N VAL A 193 8.64 7.50 10.18
CA VAL A 193 9.40 8.47 9.38
C VAL A 193 9.91 7.81 8.09
N TRP A 194 10.21 8.63 7.08
CA TRP A 194 10.68 8.17 5.78
C TRP A 194 11.69 9.11 5.13
N ALA A 195 12.48 8.60 4.18
CA ALA A 195 13.42 9.35 3.36
C ALA A 195 13.28 8.97 1.87
N LEU A 196 13.72 9.88 0.99
CA LEU A 196 13.87 9.62 -0.44
C LEU A 196 15.13 8.79 -0.73
N GLY A 197 15.01 7.90 -1.70
CA GLY A 197 16.05 6.97 -2.11
C GLY A 197 16.25 5.81 -1.13
N ASN A 198 17.21 4.94 -1.47
CA ASN A 198 17.62 3.85 -0.62
C ASN A 198 18.64 4.36 0.42
N LYS A 199 18.22 4.43 1.67
CA LYS A 199 19.00 4.83 2.85
C LYS A 199 19.10 3.72 3.89
N LYS A 200 18.91 2.49 3.44
CA LYS A 200 18.77 1.33 4.32
C LYS A 200 20.02 1.11 5.16
N THR A 201 21.18 1.08 4.53
CA THR A 201 22.46 0.82 5.20
C THR A 201 22.79 1.91 6.22
N GLU A 202 22.56 3.19 5.87
CA GLU A 202 22.78 4.31 6.77
C GLU A 202 21.87 4.22 8.00
N LEU A 203 20.57 4.01 7.80
CA LEU A 203 19.61 3.88 8.91
C LEU A 203 19.85 2.63 9.75
N GLU A 204 20.16 1.49 9.14
CA GLU A 204 20.49 0.24 9.85
C GLU A 204 21.72 0.42 10.75
N SER A 205 22.71 1.21 10.32
CA SER A 205 23.89 1.51 11.15
C SER A 205 23.57 2.34 12.40
N MET A 206 22.48 3.13 12.35
CA MET A 206 22.02 3.98 13.45
C MET A 206 21.00 3.31 14.38
N ILE A 207 20.43 2.14 14.02
CA ILE A 207 19.42 1.43 14.81
C ILE A 207 19.77 1.26 16.30
N PRO A 208 21.02 0.92 16.70
CA PRO A 208 21.35 0.78 18.12
C PRO A 208 21.12 2.06 18.93
N GLU A 209 21.44 3.24 18.37
CA GLU A 209 21.21 4.52 19.03
C GLU A 209 19.74 4.94 18.96
N LEU A 210 19.08 4.68 17.82
CA LEU A 210 17.64 4.96 17.67
C LEU A 210 16.79 4.13 18.63
N ASN A 211 17.17 2.88 18.91
CA ASN A 211 16.51 2.06 19.93
C ASN A 211 16.66 2.68 21.33
N LYS A 212 17.80 3.29 21.68
CA LYS A 212 17.94 3.99 22.96
C LYS A 212 17.00 5.20 23.07
N ILE A 213 16.83 5.96 21.97
CA ILE A 213 15.87 7.08 21.91
C ILE A 213 14.44 6.55 22.09
N PHE A 214 14.12 5.46 21.41
CA PHE A 214 12.83 4.79 21.51
C PHE A 214 12.55 4.29 22.93
N ASP A 215 13.48 3.55 23.54
CA ASP A 215 13.36 3.03 24.90
C ASP A 215 13.25 4.17 25.93
N ALA A 216 14.00 5.25 25.76
CA ALA A 216 13.87 6.44 26.60
C ALA A 216 12.47 7.09 26.49
N SER A 217 11.91 7.13 25.28
CA SER A 217 10.57 7.68 25.04
C SER A 217 9.47 6.82 25.67
N LEU A 218 9.59 5.49 25.57
CA LEU A 218 8.67 4.54 26.21
C LEU A 218 8.70 4.64 27.73
N ASN A 219 9.88 4.87 28.32
CA ASN A 219 10.02 5.00 29.78
C ASN A 219 9.52 6.36 30.33
N ASP A 220 9.32 7.35 29.48
CA ASP A 220 8.80 8.66 29.88
C ASP A 220 7.26 8.67 29.84
N ASN A 221 6.66 8.96 28.68
CA ASN A 221 5.21 9.11 28.55
C ASN A 221 4.64 8.59 27.21
N LEU A 222 5.44 7.91 26.40
CA LEU A 222 4.97 7.38 25.12
C LEU A 222 4.20 6.07 25.32
N ASP A 223 2.89 6.10 25.12
CA ASP A 223 2.06 4.90 25.01
C ASP A 223 1.77 4.58 23.53
N LEU A 224 2.26 3.43 23.08
CA LEU A 224 2.02 2.92 21.73
C LEU A 224 0.99 1.78 21.70
N THR A 225 0.25 1.59 22.79
CA THR A 225 -0.83 0.60 22.84
C THR A 225 -2.01 1.07 22.01
N ILE A 226 -2.42 0.28 21.03
CA ILE A 226 -3.59 0.57 20.20
C ILE A 226 -4.71 -0.41 20.56
N PRO A 227 -5.82 0.04 21.16
CA PRO A 227 -7.00 -0.78 21.34
C PRO A 227 -7.70 -0.98 19.99
N ILE A 228 -7.61 -2.18 19.44
CA ILE A 228 -8.15 -2.52 18.14
C ILE A 228 -9.64 -2.83 18.27
N THR A 229 -10.46 -1.84 17.92
CA THR A 229 -11.93 -1.96 17.88
C THR A 229 -12.50 -2.08 16.47
N ASN A 230 -11.72 -1.63 15.49
CA ASN A 230 -12.08 -1.65 14.08
C ASN A 230 -10.83 -1.59 13.20
N TYR A 231 -11.00 -1.96 11.94
CA TYR A 231 -10.06 -1.65 10.87
C TYR A 231 -10.65 -0.59 9.94
N ILE A 232 -9.78 0.10 9.21
CA ILE A 232 -10.17 1.04 8.18
C ILE A 232 -9.96 0.38 6.81
N CYS A 233 -11.01 0.38 5.99
CA CYS A 233 -10.90 0.12 4.57
C CYS A 233 -11.08 1.43 3.81
N LYS A 234 -10.01 1.92 3.20
CA LYS A 234 -10.03 3.11 2.34
C LYS A 234 -10.16 2.64 0.90
N ILE A 235 -11.13 3.18 0.16
CA ILE A 235 -11.40 2.87 -1.24
C ILE A 235 -11.55 4.21 -1.98
N GLY A 236 -10.50 4.62 -2.69
CA GLY A 236 -10.33 5.99 -3.19
C GLY A 236 -10.46 7.01 -2.06
N HIS A 237 -11.46 7.88 -2.13
CA HIS A 237 -11.75 8.89 -1.11
C HIS A 237 -12.73 8.41 -0.03
N LYS A 238 -13.33 7.23 -0.18
CA LYS A 238 -14.30 6.68 0.78
C LYS A 238 -13.58 5.91 1.88
N ILE A 239 -14.07 6.05 3.10
CA ILE A 239 -13.55 5.38 4.30
C ILE A 239 -14.67 4.51 4.88
N TYR A 240 -14.38 3.22 5.06
CA TYR A 240 -15.28 2.25 5.64
C TYR A 240 -14.71 1.72 6.96
N ASN A 241 -15.47 1.89 8.03
CA ASN A 241 -15.13 1.32 9.34
C ASN A 241 -15.56 -0.16 9.39
N LEU A 242 -14.61 -1.03 9.61
CA LEU A 242 -14.77 -2.48 9.71
C LEU A 242 -14.69 -2.89 11.18
N LYS A 243 -15.82 -2.87 11.88
CA LYS A 243 -15.87 -3.12 13.33
C LYS A 243 -15.60 -4.58 13.66
N LEU A 244 -14.81 -4.79 14.71
CA LEU A 244 -14.66 -6.08 15.39
C LEU A 244 -15.76 -6.26 16.44
N LEU A 245 -15.95 -7.51 16.90
CA LEU A 245 -16.91 -7.88 17.94
C LEU A 245 -16.52 -7.29 19.29
#